data_AF-A0A368Z2J1-F1
#
_entry.id   AF-A0A368Z2J1-F1
#
_cell.length_a   1.000
_cell.length_b   1.000
_cell.length_c   1.000
_cell.angle_alpha   90.00
_cell.angle_beta   90.00
_cell.angle_gamma   90.00
#
_symmetry.space_group_name_H-M   'P 1'
#
loop_
_entity.id
_entity.type
_entity.pdbx_description
1 polymer ?
#
loop_
_entity_poly.entity_id
_entity_poly.type
_entity_poly.pdbx_seq_one_letter_code
_entity_poly.pdbx_strand_id
1 'polypeptide(L)' 'MAIHCHNTPGLPDASLHIIRDMILLALDATENPAMTERNRIEARATLAEALDAMEGRA' A
#
# COMPACT_ATOMS: atom_id res chain seq x y z
N MET A 1 11.91 27.28 -14.74
CA MET A 1 11.66 26.26 -13.70
C MET A 1 10.17 26.25 -13.43
N ALA A 2 9.44 25.29 -14.01
CA ALA A 2 8.00 25.18 -13.80
C ALA A 2 7.77 24.39 -12.51
N ILE A 3 7.22 25.08 -11.52
CA ILE A 3 6.80 24.50 -10.24
C ILE A 3 5.52 23.73 -10.56
N HIS A 4 5.57 22.39 -10.51
CA HIS A 4 4.42 21.56 -10.84
C HIS A 4 3.38 21.68 -9.72
N CYS A 5 2.36 22.50 -9.93
CA CYS A 5 1.24 22.68 -9.01
C CYS A 5 0.34 21.44 -9.05
N HIS A 6 0.60 20.44 -8.22
CA HIS A 6 -0.35 19.35 -8.00
C HIS A 6 -1.49 19.86 -7.12
N ASN A 7 -2.56 20.35 -7.75
CA ASN A 7 -3.84 20.70 -7.10
C ASN A 7 -4.83 19.52 -7.09
N THR A 8 -4.34 18.29 -7.16
CA THR A 8 -5.17 17.13 -6.82
C THR A 8 -5.27 17.06 -5.29
N PRO A 9 -6.44 16.71 -4.70
CA PRO A 9 -6.52 16.34 -3.29
C PRO A 9 -5.91 14.94 -3.09
N GLY A 10 -4.67 14.78 -3.56
CA GLY A 10 -3.86 13.61 -3.35
C GLY A 10 -2.91 13.85 -2.18
N LEU A 11 -2.54 12.79 -1.50
CA LEU A 11 -1.42 12.85 -0.58
C LEU A 11 -0.15 13.25 -1.34
N PRO A 12 0.76 14.03 -0.73
CA PRO A 12 2.06 14.30 -1.32
C PRO A 12 2.79 13.00 -1.68
N ASP A 13 3.60 13.00 -2.75
CA ASP A 13 4.34 11.80 -3.21
C ASP A 13 5.17 11.15 -2.08
N ALA A 14 5.81 11.97 -1.24
CA ALA A 14 6.54 11.49 -0.06
C ALA A 14 5.65 10.71 0.90
N SER A 15 4.41 11.14 1.09
CA SER A 15 3.42 10.43 1.92
C SER A 15 2.96 9.13 1.27
N LEU A 16 2.81 9.10 -0.06
CA LEU A 16 2.48 7.87 -0.81
C LEU A 16 3.59 6.82 -0.70
N HIS A 17 4.86 7.24 -0.76
CA HIS A 17 5.99 6.34 -0.55
C HIS A 17 5.99 5.72 0.85
N ILE A 18 5.72 6.52 1.89
CA ILE A 18 5.62 6.02 3.26
C ILE A 18 4.50 4.98 3.37
N ILE A 19 3.32 5.25 2.80
CA ILE A 19 2.19 4.32 2.84
C ILE A 19 2.54 3.02 2.11
N ARG A 20 3.20 3.09 0.95
CA ARG A 20 3.62 1.91 0.20
C ARG A 20 4.58 1.06 1.03
N ASP A 21 5.57 1.68 1.66
CA ASP A 21 6.55 0.96 2.48
C ASP A 21 5.88 0.31 3.71
N MET A 22 4.88 0.96 4.31
CA MET A 22 4.08 0.37 5.39
C MET A 22 3.25 -0.84 4.91
N ILE A 23 2.69 -0.80 3.71
CA ILE A 23 1.94 -1.92 3.14
C ILE A 23 2.85 -3.10 2.84
N LEU A 24 4.06 -2.86 2.32
CA LEU A 24 5.06 -3.91 2.11
C LEU A 24 5.48 -4.56 3.43
N LEU A 25 5.72 -3.76 4.47
CA LEU A 25 6.00 -4.27 5.81
C LEU A 25 4.84 -5.12 6.37
N ALA A 26 3.60 -4.69 6.13
CA ALA A 26 2.42 -5.45 6.54
C ALA A 26 2.28 -6.78 5.78
N LEU A 27 2.62 -6.81 4.49
CA LEU A 27 2.66 -8.04 3.69
C LEU A 27 3.67 -9.03 4.24
N ASP A 28 4.88 -8.58 4.58
CA ASP A 28 5.89 -9.43 5.22
C ASP A 28 5.39 -9.97 6.57
N ALA A 29 4.69 -9.14 7.36
CA ALA A 29 4.11 -9.58 8.62
C ALA A 29 3.05 -10.69 8.47
N THR A 30 2.42 -10.82 7.29
CA THR A 30 1.48 -11.93 7.02
C THR A 30 2.16 -13.30 6.92
N GLU A 31 3.47 -13.33 6.69
CA GLU A 31 4.26 -14.58 6.67
C GLU A 31 4.44 -15.17 8.07
N ASN A 32 3.97 -14.48 9.12
CA ASN A 32 4.04 -14.96 10.49
C ASN A 32 3.32 -16.32 10.63
N PRO A 33 4.01 -17.37 11.14
CA PRO A 33 3.42 -18.69 11.32
C PRO A 33 2.33 -18.73 12.40
N ALA A 34 2.24 -17.73 13.27
CA ALA A 34 1.18 -17.59 14.26
C ALA A 34 -0.16 -17.12 13.65
N MET A 35 -0.17 -16.62 12.42
CA MET A 35 -1.40 -16.27 11.72
C MET A 35 -2.10 -17.52 11.15
N THR A 36 -3.42 -17.54 11.26
CA THR A 36 -4.23 -18.57 10.59
C THR A 36 -4.14 -18.40 9.07
N GLU A 37 -4.25 -19.50 8.33
CA GLU A 37 -4.20 -19.49 6.87
C GLU A 37 -5.22 -18.53 6.26
N ARG A 38 -6.46 -18.55 6.78
CA ARG A 38 -7.52 -17.66 6.34
C ARG A 38 -7.14 -16.19 6.51
N ASN A 39 -6.64 -15.81 7.68
CA ASN A 39 -6.27 -14.41 7.95
C ASN A 39 -5.08 -13.98 7.08
N ARG A 40 -4.15 -14.89 6.76
CA ARG A 40 -3.05 -14.62 5.83
C ARG A 40 -3.56 -14.35 4.42
N ILE A 41 -4.46 -15.19 3.91
CA ILE A 41 -5.03 -15.03 2.57
C ILE A 41 -5.81 -13.72 2.46
N GLU A 42 -6.71 -13.44 3.42
CA GLU A 42 -7.52 -12.22 3.44
C GLU A 42 -6.64 -10.97 3.53
N ALA A 43 -5.67 -10.95 4.46
CA ALA A 43 -4.75 -9.82 4.60
C ALA A 43 -3.91 -9.58 3.34
N ARG A 44 -3.39 -10.64 2.71
CA ARG A 44 -2.61 -10.50 1.47
C ARG A 44 -3.45 -9.98 0.31
N ALA A 45 -4.69 -10.44 0.16
CA ALA A 45 -5.60 -9.92 -0.86
C ALA A 45 -5.87 -8.43 -0.66
N THR A 46 -6.25 -8.02 0.55
CA THR A 46 -6.53 -6.60 0.85
C THR A 46 -5.31 -5.70 0.67
N LEU A 47 -4.12 -6.15 1.10
CA LEU A 47 -2.89 -5.37 0.96
C LEU A 47 -2.42 -5.27 -0.50
N ALA A 48 -2.61 -6.33 -1.30
CA ALA A 48 -2.34 -6.29 -2.74
C ALA A 48 -3.28 -5.30 -3.46
N GLU A 49 -4.58 -5.34 -3.16
CA GLU A 49 -5.56 -4.38 -3.70
C GLU A 49 -5.21 -2.94 -3.33
N ALA A 50 -4.74 -2.69 -2.11
CA ALA A 50 -4.29 -1.37 -1.69
C ALA A 50 -3.09 -0.87 -2.51
N LEU A 51 -2.13 -1.74 -2.83
CA LEU A 51 -1.00 -1.38 -3.71
C LEU A 51 -1.48 -1.08 -5.14
N ASP A 52 -2.36 -1.91 -5.70
CA ASP A 52 -2.91 -1.68 -7.04
C ASP A 52 -3.68 -0.36 -7.13
N ALA A 53 -4.46 -0.02 -6.11
CA ALA A 53 -5.17 1.25 -6.01
C ALA A 53 -4.22 2.44 -5.92
N MET A 54 -3.10 2.31 -5.21
CA MET A 54 -2.08 3.36 -5.10
C MET A 54 -1.30 3.56 -6.40
N GLU A 55 -1.08 2.50 -7.16
CA GLU A 55 -0.38 2.55 -8.45
C GLU A 55 -1.30 2.95 -9.62
N GLY A 56 -2.59 3.15 -9.35
CA GLY A 56 -3.58 3.51 -10.37
C GLY A 56 -3.88 2.36 -11.35
N ARG A 57 -3.69 1.10 -10.92
CA ARG A 57 -3.96 -0.10 -11.72
C ARG A 57 -5.36 -0.69 -11.50
N ALA A 58 -6.11 -0.15 -10.53
CA ALA A 58 -7.43 -0.62 -10.12
C ALA A 58 -8.58 0.06 -10.89
#